data_AF-A0A452YTX4-F1
#
_entry.id   AF-A0A452YTX4-F1
#
_cell.length_a   1.000
_cell.length_b   1.000
_cell.length_c   1.000
_cell.angle_alpha   90.00
_cell.angle_beta   90.00
_cell.angle_gamma   90.00
#
_symmetry.space_group_name_H-M   'P 1'
#
loop_
_entity.id
_entity.type
_entity.pdbx_description
1 polymer ?
#
loop_
_entity_poly.entity_id
_entity_poly.type
_entity_poly.pdbx_seq_one_letter_code
_entity_poly.pdbx_strand_id
1 'polypeptide(L)'
;MLCLCVQASVCIKITALCPIALLEKTSDLLRWQHKNPSVHLPWKQHAFPILSDSSPLYLTPSEPAALTAEEEHELQLAHDRLLAVGARCAEHDIPLLVDAEYASVQPSIDYFTFVGALACNGGGRPIVHGTVQAYLRDARDRLEAMVRAAEEERVCLGVKIVRGAYLTREARLAESLGVPSPIHGSIQDTHDCYNGCAAFLLERVRRGSASVMLATHNVESGQLAAARAQELGIGKGDRNLQFAQLMGMADGLSLGLRNAGFQVSKYLPYGPVEHIIPYLIRRAEENRGLLSASAFDRQLLR
;
A
#
# COMPACT_ATOMS: atom_id res chain seq x y z
N MET A 1 3.07 -29.43 -19.93
CA MET A 1 3.86 -28.20 -20.12
C MET A 1 3.32 -27.13 -19.18
N LEU A 2 3.83 -27.07 -17.94
CA LEU A 2 3.45 -26.04 -16.97
C LEU A 2 4.16 -24.75 -17.37
N CYS A 3 3.47 -23.89 -18.12
CA CYS A 3 3.91 -22.51 -18.31
C CYS A 3 3.77 -21.81 -16.95
N LEU A 4 4.84 -21.83 -16.14
CA LEU A 4 4.97 -21.00 -14.95
C LEU A 4 5.06 -19.54 -15.42
N CYS A 5 3.90 -18.92 -15.65
CA CYS A 5 3.82 -17.48 -15.81
C CYS A 5 4.09 -16.87 -14.41
N VAL A 6 5.37 -16.69 -14.08
CA VAL A 6 5.78 -15.99 -12.87
C VAL A 6 5.57 -14.51 -13.14
N GLN A 7 4.47 -13.95 -12.65
CA GLN A 7 4.24 -12.52 -12.72
C GLN A 7 5.10 -11.85 -11.64
N ALA A 8 6.22 -11.26 -12.05
CA ALA A 8 7.07 -10.45 -11.18
C ALA A 8 6.39 -9.11 -10.86
N SER A 9 6.73 -8.53 -9.71
CA SER A 9 6.37 -7.15 -9.37
C SER A 9 7.59 -6.50 -8.74
N VAL A 10 7.78 -5.21 -8.99
CA VAL A 10 8.84 -4.42 -8.39
C VAL A 10 8.25 -3.64 -7.22
N CYS A 11 8.98 -3.57 -6.11
CA CYS A 11 8.57 -2.78 -4.95
C CYS A 11 9.55 -1.62 -4.78
N ILE A 12 9.02 -0.42 -4.54
CA ILE A 12 9.82 0.78 -4.37
C ILE A 12 9.39 1.55 -3.13
N LYS A 13 10.36 2.21 -2.50
CA LYS A 13 10.14 3.20 -1.45
C LYS A 13 10.42 4.58 -2.01
N ILE A 14 9.48 5.51 -1.84
CA ILE A 14 9.69 6.90 -2.26
C ILE A 14 10.80 7.57 -1.45
N THR A 15 11.04 7.13 -0.20
CA THR A 15 12.19 7.56 0.61
C THR A 15 13.55 7.20 0.01
N ALA A 16 13.61 6.31 -1.00
CA ALA A 16 14.82 6.06 -1.78
C ALA A 16 14.98 7.01 -2.99
N LEU A 17 13.92 7.73 -3.38
CA LEU A 17 13.90 8.67 -4.50
C LEU A 17 13.93 10.14 -4.08
N CYS A 18 13.45 10.42 -2.86
CA CYS A 18 13.27 11.76 -2.31
C CYS A 18 13.76 11.81 -0.86
N PRO A 19 14.51 12.87 -0.44
CA PRO A 19 14.93 13.03 0.94
C PRO A 19 13.77 13.00 1.93
N ILE A 20 13.94 12.28 3.05
CA ILE A 20 12.89 12.12 4.08
C ILE A 20 12.38 13.48 4.58
N ALA A 21 13.27 14.43 4.86
CA ALA A 21 12.87 15.76 5.34
C ALA A 21 11.95 16.49 4.35
N LEU A 22 12.18 16.33 3.05
CA LEU A 22 11.33 16.90 2.01
C LEU A 22 9.96 16.19 1.95
N LEU A 23 9.93 14.87 2.11
CA LEU A 23 8.68 14.09 2.20
C LEU A 23 7.86 14.45 3.45
N GLU A 24 8.50 14.75 4.56
CA GLU A 24 7.82 15.21 5.79
C GLU A 24 7.21 16.60 5.56
N LYS A 25 8.00 17.56 5.04
CA LYS A 25 7.53 18.92 4.75
C LYS A 25 6.38 18.96 3.75
N THR A 26 6.48 18.18 2.66
CA THR A 26 5.40 18.06 1.67
C THR A 26 4.17 17.37 2.25
N SER A 27 4.34 16.36 3.10
CA SER A 27 3.21 15.74 3.80
C SER A 27 2.49 16.73 4.71
N ASP A 28 3.23 17.61 5.40
CA ASP A 28 2.64 18.69 6.19
C ASP A 28 1.89 19.69 5.32
N LEU A 29 2.46 20.11 4.20
CA LEU A 29 1.78 21.00 3.24
C LEU A 29 0.48 20.37 2.70
N LEU A 30 0.48 19.07 2.40
CA LEU A 30 -0.71 18.34 1.96
C LEU A 30 -1.79 18.25 3.06
N ARG A 31 -1.40 17.98 4.32
CA ARG A 31 -2.33 18.03 5.46
C ARG A 31 -2.87 19.45 5.68
N TRP A 32 -2.02 20.47 5.54
CA TRP A 32 -2.43 21.86 5.69
C TRP A 32 -3.43 22.30 4.62
N GLN A 33 -3.19 21.94 3.35
CA GLN A 33 -4.13 22.18 2.26
C GLN A 33 -5.46 21.43 2.49
N HIS A 34 -5.43 20.22 3.04
CA HIS A 34 -6.66 19.50 3.37
C HIS A 34 -7.48 20.21 4.47
N LYS A 35 -6.82 20.79 5.48
CA LYS A 35 -7.50 21.67 6.48
C LYS A 35 -8.00 22.98 5.88
N ASN A 36 -7.27 23.52 4.90
CA ASN A 36 -7.51 24.83 4.31
C ASN A 36 -7.58 24.71 2.78
N PRO A 37 -8.72 24.30 2.21
CA PRO A 37 -8.83 24.02 0.77
C PRO A 37 -8.54 25.21 -0.15
N SER A 38 -8.56 26.43 0.36
CA SER A 38 -8.18 27.65 -0.38
C SER A 38 -6.66 27.80 -0.59
N VAL A 39 -5.84 27.04 0.14
CA VAL A 39 -4.38 27.06 0.00
C VAL A 39 -3.98 26.40 -1.31
N HIS A 40 -3.26 27.15 -2.15
CA HIS A 40 -2.69 26.65 -3.40
C HIS A 40 -1.23 26.24 -3.19
N LEU A 41 -0.89 25.02 -3.59
CA LEU A 41 0.48 24.51 -3.55
C LEU A 41 1.03 24.52 -5.00
N PRO A 42 1.94 25.44 -5.36
CA PRO A 42 2.33 25.66 -6.77
C PRO A 42 3.00 24.45 -7.43
N TRP A 43 3.71 23.64 -6.64
CA TRP A 43 4.36 22.40 -7.09
C TRP A 43 3.41 21.19 -7.19
N LYS A 44 2.18 21.30 -6.66
CA LYS A 44 1.26 20.16 -6.56
C LYS A 44 0.55 19.93 -7.88
N GLN A 45 0.78 18.76 -8.46
CA GLN A 45 0.09 18.27 -9.65
C GLN A 45 -1.26 17.64 -9.29
N HIS A 46 -2.10 17.46 -10.30
CA HIS A 46 -3.35 16.71 -10.15
C HIS A 46 -3.07 15.26 -9.70
N ALA A 47 -3.82 14.79 -8.71
CA ALA A 47 -3.67 13.48 -8.10
C ALA A 47 -4.99 13.04 -7.46
N PHE A 48 -5.11 11.76 -7.14
CA PHE A 48 -6.23 11.27 -6.32
C PHE A 48 -6.24 11.89 -4.92
N PRO A 49 -7.38 11.80 -4.20
CA PRO A 49 -7.43 12.15 -2.78
C PRO A 49 -6.38 11.37 -1.96
N ILE A 50 -5.53 12.13 -1.27
CA ILE A 50 -4.45 11.60 -0.43
C ILE A 50 -4.95 11.31 1.00
N LEU A 51 -5.86 12.15 1.48
CA LEU A 51 -6.45 12.12 2.81
C LEU A 51 -7.97 12.04 2.69
N SER A 52 -8.63 11.44 3.69
CA SER A 52 -10.08 11.48 3.89
C SER A 52 -10.43 12.41 5.05
N ASP A 53 -11.72 12.72 5.22
CA ASP A 53 -12.19 13.54 6.35
C ASP A 53 -11.88 12.92 7.73
N SER A 54 -11.71 11.59 7.78
CA SER A 54 -11.31 10.84 8.96
C SER A 54 -9.79 10.73 9.15
N SER A 55 -8.98 11.21 8.19
CA SER A 55 -7.53 11.14 8.29
C SER A 55 -7.00 11.98 9.45
N PRO A 56 -6.01 11.48 10.20
CA PRO A 56 -5.41 12.24 11.29
C PRO A 56 -4.59 13.42 10.77
N LEU A 57 -4.85 14.61 11.30
CA LEU A 57 -4.16 15.85 10.90
C LEU A 57 -3.34 16.49 12.03
N TYR A 58 -3.12 15.76 13.13
CA TYR A 58 -2.45 16.27 14.33
C TYR A 58 -0.95 16.54 14.13
N LEU A 59 -0.33 15.96 13.11
CA LEU A 59 1.09 16.19 12.80
C LEU A 59 1.39 17.59 12.25
N THR A 60 0.36 18.31 11.79
CA THR A 60 0.50 19.65 11.23
C THR A 60 -0.36 20.64 12.01
N PRO A 61 0.03 21.01 13.25
CA PRO A 61 -0.77 21.88 14.12
C PRO A 61 -0.83 23.34 13.64
N SER A 62 0.18 23.78 12.88
CA SER A 62 0.33 25.13 12.34
C SER A 62 0.67 25.10 10.86
N GLU A 63 0.57 26.26 10.20
CA GLU A 63 0.97 26.42 8.80
C GLU A 63 2.45 26.05 8.62
N PRO A 64 2.77 25.07 7.76
CA PRO A 64 4.14 24.75 7.41
C PRO A 64 4.70 25.78 6.43
N ALA A 65 6.01 26.00 6.48
CA ALA A 65 6.69 26.85 5.51
C ALA A 65 6.53 26.28 4.09
N ALA A 66 6.36 27.16 3.11
CA ALA A 66 6.40 26.79 1.70
C ALA A 66 7.74 26.14 1.34
N LEU A 67 7.74 25.37 0.24
CA LEU A 67 8.98 24.81 -0.30
C LEU A 67 9.86 25.94 -0.86
N THR A 68 11.18 25.80 -0.73
CA THR A 68 12.13 26.65 -1.46
C THR A 68 12.20 26.21 -2.92
N ALA A 69 12.76 27.05 -3.79
CA ALA A 69 12.95 26.70 -5.20
C ALA A 69 13.82 25.43 -5.37
N GLU A 70 14.81 25.23 -4.51
CA GLU A 70 15.66 24.04 -4.50
C GLU A 70 14.88 22.79 -4.06
N GLU A 71 14.01 22.92 -3.05
CA GLU A 71 13.13 21.84 -2.59
C GLU A 71 12.09 21.46 -3.65
N GLU A 72 11.48 22.43 -4.33
CA GLU A 72 10.56 22.19 -5.45
C GLU A 72 11.29 21.48 -6.61
N HIS A 73 12.52 21.90 -6.91
CA HIS A 73 13.34 21.24 -7.93
C HIS A 73 13.68 19.80 -7.56
N GLU A 74 14.12 19.53 -6.33
CA GLU A 74 14.40 18.16 -5.89
C GLU A 74 13.13 17.28 -5.86
N LEU A 75 11.99 17.86 -5.49
CA LEU A 75 10.70 17.17 -5.53
C LEU A 75 10.35 16.76 -6.97
N GLN A 76 10.54 17.67 -7.93
CA GLN A 76 10.31 17.39 -9.34
C GLN A 76 11.25 16.29 -9.86
N LEU A 77 12.55 16.34 -9.52
CA LEU A 77 13.49 15.29 -9.88
C LEU A 77 13.07 13.92 -9.32
N ALA A 78 12.55 13.88 -8.09
CA ALA A 78 12.03 12.65 -7.52
C ALA A 78 10.79 12.12 -8.27
N HIS A 79 9.88 13.00 -8.71
CA HIS A 79 8.75 12.62 -9.57
C HIS A 79 9.23 12.05 -10.90
N ASP A 80 10.19 12.70 -11.56
CA ASP A 80 10.73 12.25 -12.84
C ASP A 80 11.39 10.87 -12.71
N ARG A 81 12.11 10.61 -11.61
CA ARG A 81 12.67 9.28 -11.30
C ARG A 81 11.56 8.23 -11.16
N LEU A 82 10.47 8.53 -10.44
CA LEU A 82 9.35 7.60 -10.27
C LEU A 82 8.66 7.32 -11.61
N LEU A 83 8.43 8.34 -12.43
CA LEU A 83 7.83 8.20 -13.76
C LEU A 83 8.73 7.39 -14.70
N ALA A 84 10.05 7.59 -14.66
CA ALA A 84 10.99 6.78 -15.44
C ALA A 84 10.94 5.29 -15.04
N VAL A 85 10.87 4.99 -13.74
CA VAL A 85 10.68 3.61 -13.26
C VAL A 85 9.32 3.07 -13.70
N GLY A 86 8.25 3.85 -13.56
CA GLY A 86 6.90 3.50 -14.00
C GLY A 86 6.82 3.18 -15.50
N ALA A 87 7.48 3.98 -16.33
CA ALA A 87 7.56 3.75 -17.78
C ALA A 87 8.28 2.43 -18.11
N ARG A 88 9.40 2.13 -17.45
CA ARG A 88 10.10 0.83 -17.62
C ARG A 88 9.24 -0.34 -17.16
N CYS A 89 8.52 -0.18 -16.05
CA CYS A 89 7.55 -1.17 -15.58
C CYS A 89 6.43 -1.39 -16.61
N ALA A 90 5.92 -0.32 -17.23
CA ALA A 90 4.91 -0.39 -18.28
C ALA A 90 5.43 -1.10 -19.55
N GLU A 91 6.63 -0.77 -20.01
CA GLU A 91 7.30 -1.40 -21.17
C GLU A 91 7.41 -2.93 -21.02
N HIS A 92 7.64 -3.41 -19.79
CA HIS A 92 7.81 -4.82 -19.48
C HIS A 92 6.56 -5.50 -18.90
N ASP A 93 5.44 -4.79 -18.78
CA ASP A 93 4.19 -5.30 -18.21
C ASP A 93 4.34 -5.82 -16.76
N ILE A 94 5.19 -5.15 -15.97
CA ILE A 94 5.53 -5.48 -14.58
C ILE A 94 4.87 -4.46 -13.65
N PRO A 95 4.00 -4.89 -12.71
CA PRO A 95 3.45 -3.99 -11.69
C PRO A 95 4.54 -3.38 -10.79
N LEU A 96 4.44 -2.08 -10.56
CA LEU A 96 5.21 -1.30 -9.59
C LEU A 96 4.37 -1.08 -8.33
N LEU A 97 4.83 -1.62 -7.21
CA LEU A 97 4.20 -1.48 -5.89
C LEU A 97 4.95 -0.41 -5.10
N VAL A 98 4.28 0.70 -4.80
CA VAL A 98 4.84 1.75 -3.94
C VAL A 98 4.52 1.39 -2.49
N ASP A 99 5.56 1.17 -1.68
CA ASP A 99 5.41 0.82 -0.27
C ASP A 99 4.90 2.00 0.56
N ALA A 100 3.97 1.70 1.47
CA ALA A 100 3.59 2.61 2.53
C ALA A 100 4.60 2.56 3.69
N GLU A 101 4.79 3.70 4.32
CA GLU A 101 5.69 3.89 5.45
C GLU A 101 4.91 4.38 6.69
N TYR A 102 5.39 5.42 7.36
CA TYR A 102 4.86 5.93 8.61
C TYR A 102 4.16 7.27 8.41
N ALA A 103 3.31 7.66 9.37
CA ALA A 103 2.35 8.73 9.18
C ALA A 103 2.97 10.06 8.75
N SER A 104 4.18 10.42 9.21
CA SER A 104 4.82 11.70 8.89
C SER A 104 5.10 11.90 7.41
N VAL A 105 5.39 10.84 6.65
CA VAL A 105 5.72 10.89 5.22
C VAL A 105 4.64 10.32 4.30
N GLN A 106 3.68 9.56 4.84
CA GLN A 106 2.71 8.81 4.04
C GLN A 106 1.91 9.68 3.05
N PRO A 107 1.44 10.90 3.40
CA PRO A 107 0.72 11.73 2.44
C PRO A 107 1.54 12.08 1.20
N SER A 108 2.84 12.36 1.35
CA SER A 108 3.70 12.58 0.20
C SER A 108 3.94 11.30 -0.61
N ILE A 109 4.06 10.14 0.04
CA ILE A 109 4.18 8.86 -0.66
C ILE A 109 2.94 8.57 -1.51
N ASP A 110 1.76 8.76 -0.93
CA ASP A 110 0.48 8.58 -1.61
C ASP A 110 0.34 9.58 -2.77
N TYR A 111 0.74 10.85 -2.57
CA TYR A 111 0.78 11.86 -3.64
C TYR A 111 1.65 11.42 -4.83
N PHE A 112 2.89 11.00 -4.58
CA PHE A 112 3.79 10.46 -5.61
C PHE A 112 3.17 9.27 -6.34
N THR A 113 2.58 8.37 -5.57
CA THR A 113 1.94 7.16 -6.11
C THR A 113 0.81 7.51 -7.05
N PHE A 114 -0.06 8.46 -6.69
CA PHE A 114 -1.23 8.80 -7.49
C PHE A 114 -0.91 9.67 -8.70
N VAL A 115 0.09 10.55 -8.61
CA VAL A 115 0.65 11.21 -9.81
C VAL A 115 1.18 10.16 -10.78
N GLY A 116 1.96 9.19 -10.28
CA GLY A 116 2.48 8.08 -11.09
C GLY A 116 1.36 7.18 -11.66
N ALA A 117 0.31 6.93 -10.88
CA ALA A 117 -0.84 6.14 -11.31
C ALA A 117 -1.60 6.82 -12.45
N LEU A 118 -1.87 8.13 -12.35
CA LEU A 118 -2.51 8.88 -13.43
C LEU A 118 -1.68 8.91 -14.71
N ALA A 119 -0.35 8.96 -14.59
CA ALA A 119 0.55 8.95 -15.74
C ALA A 119 0.69 7.57 -16.41
N CYS A 120 0.67 6.48 -15.62
CA CYS A 120 1.04 5.15 -16.10
C CYS A 120 -0.12 4.14 -16.20
N ASN A 121 -1.24 4.37 -15.51
CA ASN A 121 -2.34 3.40 -15.47
C ASN A 121 -3.35 3.67 -16.58
N GLY A 122 -3.50 2.72 -17.49
CA GLY A 122 -4.49 2.76 -18.57
C GLY A 122 -4.89 1.36 -19.03
N GLY A 123 -5.90 1.26 -19.91
CA GLY A 123 -6.20 -0.01 -20.60
C GLY A 123 -6.67 -1.16 -19.71
N GLY A 124 -7.31 -0.88 -18.58
CA GLY A 124 -7.89 -1.89 -17.69
C GLY A 124 -6.89 -2.63 -16.79
N ARG A 125 -5.59 -2.32 -16.88
CA ARG A 125 -4.57 -2.91 -16.00
C ARG A 125 -3.58 -1.87 -15.49
N PRO A 126 -3.55 -1.62 -14.16
CA PRO A 126 -2.67 -0.62 -13.58
C PRO A 126 -1.24 -1.13 -13.46
N ILE A 127 -0.29 -0.26 -13.80
CA ILE A 127 1.14 -0.45 -13.60
C ILE A 127 1.53 -0.04 -12.19
N VAL A 128 1.09 1.13 -11.73
CA VAL A 128 1.43 1.68 -10.42
C VAL A 128 0.35 1.33 -9.41
N HIS A 129 0.77 0.75 -8.28
CA HIS A 129 -0.09 0.35 -7.17
C HIS A 129 0.33 1.06 -5.89
N GLY A 130 -0.63 1.73 -5.25
CA GLY A 130 -0.44 2.30 -3.91
C GLY A 130 -0.68 1.28 -2.80
N THR A 131 -0.09 1.51 -1.63
CA THR A 131 -0.27 0.62 -0.48
C THR A 131 -1.23 1.22 0.54
N VAL A 132 -2.33 0.53 0.83
CA VAL A 132 -3.28 0.90 1.90
C VAL A 132 -3.00 0.04 3.14
N GLN A 133 -2.89 0.69 4.30
CA GLN A 133 -2.56 0.06 5.57
C GLN A 133 -3.79 -0.03 6.48
N ALA A 134 -4.41 -1.21 6.54
CA ALA A 134 -5.68 -1.46 7.24
C ALA A 134 -5.61 -1.38 8.77
N TYR A 135 -4.43 -1.18 9.37
CA TYR A 135 -4.31 -0.88 10.80
C TYR A 135 -4.69 0.57 11.15
N LEU A 136 -4.73 1.47 10.16
CA LEU A 136 -5.15 2.87 10.32
C LEU A 136 -6.67 2.95 10.27
N ARG A 137 -7.25 3.74 11.18
CA ARG A 137 -8.70 3.94 11.27
C ARG A 137 -9.30 4.58 10.02
N ASP A 138 -8.51 5.36 9.28
CA ASP A 138 -8.94 6.06 8.07
C ASP A 138 -8.81 5.22 6.79
N ALA A 139 -8.25 4.01 6.87
CA ALA A 139 -7.87 3.22 5.70
C ALA A 139 -9.05 2.94 4.77
N ARG A 140 -10.23 2.66 5.36
CA ARG A 140 -11.45 2.41 4.60
C ARG A 140 -11.92 3.64 3.84
N ASP A 141 -12.00 4.78 4.52
CA ASP A 141 -12.52 6.02 3.94
C ASP A 141 -11.59 6.54 2.84
N ARG A 142 -10.26 6.45 3.05
CA ARG A 142 -9.28 6.76 2.02
C ARG A 142 -9.42 5.85 0.82
N LEU A 143 -9.59 4.54 1.03
CA LEU A 143 -9.78 3.58 -0.06
C LEU A 143 -11.05 3.87 -0.87
N GLU A 144 -12.15 4.24 -0.22
CA GLU A 144 -13.38 4.63 -0.93
C GLU A 144 -13.21 5.92 -1.73
N ALA A 145 -12.49 6.91 -1.18
CA ALA A 145 -12.14 8.13 -1.90
C ALA A 145 -11.27 7.86 -3.14
N MET A 146 -10.27 6.97 -3.01
CA MET A 146 -9.43 6.53 -4.14
C MET A 146 -10.25 5.85 -5.25
N VAL A 147 -11.19 4.97 -4.88
CA VAL A 147 -12.06 4.29 -5.85
C VAL A 147 -12.94 5.29 -6.59
N ARG A 148 -13.57 6.24 -5.87
CA ARG A 148 -14.40 7.28 -6.50
C ARG A 148 -13.59 8.12 -7.49
N ALA A 149 -12.41 8.58 -7.07
CA ALA A 149 -11.53 9.37 -7.93
C ALA A 149 -11.05 8.58 -9.17
N ALA A 150 -10.68 7.30 -9.00
CA ALA A 150 -10.27 6.47 -10.13
C ALA A 150 -11.42 6.25 -11.15
N GLU A 151 -12.66 6.12 -10.68
CA GLU A 151 -13.85 6.03 -11.53
C GLU A 151 -14.11 7.34 -12.30
N GLU A 152 -13.96 8.50 -11.64
CA GLU A 152 -14.08 9.83 -12.27
C GLU A 152 -13.01 10.07 -13.34
N GLU A 153 -11.77 9.70 -13.05
CA GLU A 153 -10.61 9.79 -13.94
C GLU A 153 -10.60 8.69 -15.01
N ARG A 154 -11.51 7.71 -14.94
CA ARG A 154 -11.61 6.54 -15.84
C ARG A 154 -10.32 5.73 -15.94
N VAL A 155 -9.60 5.61 -14.83
CA VAL A 155 -8.37 4.80 -14.74
C VAL A 155 -8.62 3.57 -13.86
N CYS A 156 -7.90 2.48 -14.14
CA CYS A 156 -7.96 1.30 -13.30
C CYS A 156 -7.12 1.53 -12.03
N LEU A 157 -7.71 1.33 -10.86
CA LEU A 157 -7.04 1.56 -9.58
C LEU A 157 -6.13 0.39 -9.22
N GLY A 158 -4.82 0.63 -9.03
CA GLY A 158 -3.88 -0.36 -8.50
C GLY A 158 -3.70 -0.20 -6.99
N VAL A 159 -4.02 -1.22 -6.19
CA VAL A 159 -3.88 -1.18 -4.73
C VAL A 159 -3.27 -2.46 -4.17
N LYS A 160 -2.24 -2.32 -3.35
CA LYS A 160 -1.80 -3.34 -2.40
C LYS A 160 -2.42 -3.05 -1.04
N ILE A 161 -3.10 -4.02 -0.44
CA ILE A 161 -3.58 -3.90 0.94
C ILE A 161 -2.73 -4.73 1.88
N VAL A 162 -2.33 -4.12 2.99
CA VAL A 162 -1.60 -4.73 4.10
C VAL A 162 -2.32 -4.40 5.41
N ARG A 163 -1.98 -5.08 6.51
CA ARG A 163 -2.34 -4.57 7.85
C ARG A 163 -1.54 -3.30 8.14
N GLY A 164 -0.23 -3.41 8.29
CA GLY A 164 0.67 -2.30 8.58
C GLY A 164 1.93 -2.80 9.30
N ALA A 165 3.00 -2.00 9.26
CA ALA A 165 4.30 -2.37 9.84
C ALA A 165 4.84 -1.37 10.87
N TYR A 166 4.11 -0.28 11.14
CA TYR A 166 4.58 0.82 11.98
C TYR A 166 3.71 1.05 13.23
N LEU A 167 2.91 0.05 13.65
CA LEU A 167 1.97 0.11 14.79
C LEU A 167 2.59 0.77 16.04
N THR A 168 3.72 0.26 16.50
CA THR A 168 4.41 0.75 17.70
C THR A 168 4.88 2.19 17.55
N ARG A 169 5.34 2.57 16.36
CA ARG A 169 5.79 3.94 16.07
C ARG A 169 4.61 4.91 16.14
N GLU A 170 3.51 4.58 15.48
CA GLU A 170 2.32 5.44 15.45
C GLU A 170 1.69 5.59 16.83
N ALA A 171 1.57 4.49 17.59
CA ALA A 171 1.02 4.53 18.94
C ALA A 171 1.86 5.41 19.88
N ARG A 172 3.19 5.25 19.87
CA ARG A 172 4.10 6.06 20.69
C ARG A 172 4.08 7.53 20.30
N LEU A 173 4.00 7.83 19.00
CA LEU A 173 3.94 9.20 18.52
C LEU A 173 2.65 9.88 19.00
N ALA A 174 1.49 9.23 18.83
CA ALA A 174 0.22 9.77 19.30
C ALA A 174 0.21 9.98 20.82
N GLU A 175 0.75 9.02 21.59
CA GLU A 175 0.90 9.13 23.05
C GLU A 175 1.77 10.32 23.44
N SER A 176 2.93 10.50 22.80
CA SER A 176 3.85 11.62 23.08
C SER A 176 3.24 13.00 22.80
N LEU A 177 2.27 13.06 21.90
CA LEU A 177 1.54 14.28 21.54
C LEU A 177 0.25 14.46 22.36
N GLY A 178 -0.14 13.47 23.18
CA GLY A 178 -1.38 13.49 23.95
C GLY A 178 -2.66 13.45 23.09
N VAL A 179 -2.58 12.86 21.88
CA VAL A 179 -3.70 12.78 20.93
C VAL A 179 -4.24 11.35 20.78
N PRO A 180 -5.48 11.16 20.30
CA PRO A 180 -6.00 9.83 20.00
C PRO A 180 -5.11 9.10 18.98
N SER A 181 -4.86 7.82 19.26
CA SER A 181 -4.08 6.96 18.37
C SER A 181 -4.76 6.79 17.00
N PRO A 182 -4.02 6.91 15.88
CA PRO A 182 -4.57 6.75 14.53
C PRO A 182 -4.83 5.28 14.17
N ILE A 183 -4.34 4.34 14.99
CA ILE A 183 -4.49 2.91 14.74
C ILE A 183 -5.71 2.34 15.47
N HIS A 184 -6.26 1.23 14.96
CA HIS A 184 -7.36 0.54 15.62
C HIS A 184 -7.03 0.11 17.07
N GLY A 185 -8.06 0.03 17.92
CA GLY A 185 -7.91 -0.28 19.34
C GLY A 185 -7.53 -1.73 19.63
N SER A 186 -7.90 -2.65 18.74
CA SER A 186 -7.56 -4.07 18.83
C SER A 186 -7.02 -4.64 17.51
N ILE A 187 -6.38 -5.81 17.62
CA ILE A 187 -5.95 -6.58 16.45
C ILE A 187 -7.16 -7.09 15.64
N GLN A 188 -8.28 -7.39 16.29
CA GLN A 188 -9.50 -7.84 15.64
C GLN A 188 -10.08 -6.73 14.76
N ASP A 189 -10.14 -5.50 15.26
CA ASP A 189 -10.58 -4.34 14.46
C ASP A 189 -9.72 -4.16 13.20
N THR A 190 -8.40 -4.39 13.31
CA THR A 190 -7.49 -4.37 12.15
C THR A 190 -7.78 -5.51 11.18
N HIS A 191 -8.15 -6.70 11.69
CA HIS A 191 -8.54 -7.83 10.85
C HIS A 191 -9.84 -7.55 10.11
N ASP A 192 -10.83 -7.00 10.80
CA ASP A 192 -12.14 -6.64 10.25
C ASP A 192 -12.00 -5.54 9.19
N CYS A 193 -11.19 -4.51 9.46
CA CYS A 193 -10.87 -3.45 8.49
C CYS A 193 -10.19 -4.03 7.24
N TYR A 194 -9.17 -4.89 7.41
CA TYR A 194 -8.47 -5.54 6.30
C TYR A 194 -9.44 -6.38 5.46
N ASN A 195 -10.23 -7.25 6.10
CA ASN A 195 -11.16 -8.16 5.44
C ASN A 195 -12.27 -7.37 4.71
N GLY A 196 -12.81 -6.32 5.32
CA GLY A 196 -13.82 -5.45 4.71
C GLY A 196 -13.28 -4.67 3.51
N CYS A 197 -12.06 -4.14 3.59
CA CYS A 197 -11.39 -3.49 2.46
C CYS A 197 -11.07 -4.48 1.32
N ALA A 198 -10.61 -5.68 1.65
CA ALA A 198 -10.36 -6.73 0.66
C ALA A 198 -11.65 -7.12 -0.09
N ALA A 199 -12.75 -7.38 0.64
CA ALA A 199 -14.04 -7.71 0.04
C ALA A 199 -14.55 -6.60 -0.90
N PHE A 200 -14.41 -5.34 -0.49
CA PHE A 200 -14.78 -4.18 -1.30
C PHE A 200 -13.94 -4.04 -2.58
N LEU A 201 -12.63 -4.25 -2.49
CA LEU A 201 -11.75 -4.21 -3.66
C LEU A 201 -12.03 -5.35 -4.63
N LEU A 202 -12.34 -6.55 -4.13
CA LEU A 202 -12.70 -7.70 -4.98
C LEU A 202 -13.94 -7.42 -5.84
N GLU A 203 -14.93 -6.67 -5.32
CA GLU A 203 -16.08 -6.24 -6.13
C GLU A 203 -15.66 -5.29 -7.28
N ARG A 204 -14.64 -4.45 -7.07
CA ARG A 204 -14.11 -3.55 -8.09
C ARG A 204 -13.21 -4.26 -9.10
N VAL A 205 -12.45 -5.26 -8.65
CA VAL A 205 -11.75 -6.20 -9.54
C VAL A 205 -12.74 -6.90 -10.47
N ARG A 206 -13.85 -7.41 -9.93
CA ARG A 206 -14.89 -8.07 -10.73
C ARG A 206 -15.53 -7.16 -11.78
N ARG A 207 -15.58 -5.85 -11.51
CA ARG A 207 -16.06 -4.81 -12.45
C ARG A 207 -14.99 -4.36 -13.45
N GLY A 208 -13.73 -4.76 -13.26
CA GLY A 208 -12.60 -4.34 -14.09
C GLY A 208 -12.09 -2.93 -13.80
N SER A 209 -12.48 -2.32 -12.67
CA SER A 209 -12.05 -0.97 -12.29
C SER A 209 -10.92 -0.94 -11.26
N ALA A 210 -10.49 -2.10 -10.76
CA ALA A 210 -9.34 -2.21 -9.86
C ALA A 210 -8.50 -3.45 -10.14
N SER A 211 -7.22 -3.36 -9.77
CA SER A 211 -6.32 -4.49 -9.58
C SER A 211 -5.81 -4.46 -8.14
N VAL A 212 -5.89 -5.59 -7.46
CA VAL A 212 -5.57 -5.70 -6.05
C VAL A 212 -4.49 -6.74 -5.76
N MET A 213 -3.55 -6.36 -4.88
CA MET A 213 -2.67 -7.29 -4.19
C MET A 213 -3.08 -7.41 -2.71
N LEU A 214 -3.56 -8.58 -2.31
CA LEU A 214 -3.94 -8.92 -0.95
C LEU A 214 -2.72 -9.50 -0.20
N ALA A 215 -2.02 -8.67 0.57
CA ALA A 215 -0.81 -9.07 1.28
C ALA A 215 -1.12 -9.45 2.74
N THR A 216 -1.11 -10.76 3.03
CA THR A 216 -1.42 -11.30 4.37
C THR A 216 -0.81 -12.68 4.59
N HIS A 217 -0.31 -12.93 5.79
CA HIS A 217 0.04 -14.28 6.30
C HIS A 217 -1.06 -14.92 7.12
N ASN A 218 -2.10 -14.15 7.50
CA ASN A 218 -3.24 -14.68 8.22
C ASN A 218 -4.08 -15.58 7.30
N VAL A 219 -4.18 -16.86 7.67
CA VAL A 219 -4.87 -17.91 6.91
C VAL A 219 -6.36 -17.61 6.75
N GLU A 220 -7.01 -17.19 7.82
CA GLU A 220 -8.45 -16.86 7.82
C GLU A 220 -8.76 -15.72 6.85
N SER A 221 -8.02 -14.61 6.91
CA SER A 221 -8.16 -13.50 5.95
C SER A 221 -7.94 -13.96 4.51
N GLY A 222 -6.95 -14.85 4.27
CA GLY A 222 -6.69 -15.40 2.96
C GLY A 222 -7.84 -16.29 2.45
N GLN A 223 -8.40 -17.13 3.32
CA GLN A 223 -9.55 -17.99 3.01
C GLN A 223 -10.81 -17.17 2.73
N LEU A 224 -11.12 -16.16 3.56
CA LEU A 224 -12.25 -15.27 3.37
C LEU A 224 -12.17 -14.54 2.02
N ALA A 225 -11.01 -13.98 1.69
CA ALA A 225 -10.81 -13.31 0.41
C ALA A 225 -10.89 -14.27 -0.79
N ALA A 226 -10.34 -15.47 -0.67
CA ALA A 226 -10.44 -16.50 -1.70
C ALA A 226 -11.89 -16.96 -1.94
N ALA A 227 -12.65 -17.22 -0.88
CA ALA A 227 -14.07 -17.56 -0.95
C ALA A 227 -14.86 -16.43 -1.60
N ARG A 228 -14.65 -15.19 -1.17
CA ARG A 228 -15.31 -14.01 -1.75
C ARG A 228 -15.00 -13.83 -3.24
N ALA A 229 -13.74 -14.05 -3.64
CA ALA A 229 -13.36 -13.97 -5.05
C ALA A 229 -14.06 -15.05 -5.90
N GLN A 230 -14.20 -16.27 -5.37
CA GLN A 230 -14.96 -17.35 -6.02
C GLN A 230 -16.44 -17.04 -6.13
N GLU A 231 -17.07 -16.53 -5.07
CA GLU A 231 -18.47 -16.09 -5.07
C GLU A 231 -18.75 -15.03 -6.13
N LEU A 232 -17.83 -14.07 -6.29
CA LEU A 232 -17.93 -13.02 -7.30
C LEU A 232 -17.64 -13.52 -8.73
N GLY A 233 -17.17 -14.76 -8.87
CA GLY A 233 -16.80 -15.36 -10.15
C GLY A 233 -15.53 -14.74 -10.76
N ILE A 234 -14.59 -14.28 -9.94
CA ILE A 234 -13.27 -13.84 -10.42
C ILE A 234 -12.53 -15.06 -10.97
N GLY A 235 -12.04 -14.95 -12.21
CA GLY A 235 -11.45 -16.07 -12.93
C GLY A 235 -10.19 -16.62 -12.26
N LYS A 236 -9.95 -17.93 -12.42
CA LYS A 236 -8.65 -18.52 -12.04
C LYS A 236 -7.55 -17.86 -12.85
N GLY A 237 -6.48 -17.46 -12.18
CA GLY A 237 -5.34 -16.78 -12.78
C GLY A 237 -5.60 -15.34 -13.19
N ASP A 238 -6.73 -14.72 -12.78
CA ASP A 238 -7.01 -13.31 -13.03
C ASP A 238 -5.82 -12.45 -12.58
N ARG A 239 -5.30 -11.63 -13.50
CA ARG A 239 -4.09 -10.83 -13.28
C ARG A 239 -4.35 -9.60 -12.41
N ASN A 240 -5.62 -9.24 -12.22
CA ASN A 240 -6.06 -8.15 -11.37
C ASN A 240 -6.29 -8.59 -9.91
N LEU A 241 -6.16 -9.89 -9.59
CA LEU A 241 -6.20 -10.39 -8.22
C LEU A 241 -4.95 -11.21 -7.91
N GLN A 242 -4.14 -10.70 -6.99
CA GLN A 242 -2.94 -11.38 -6.50
C GLN A 242 -2.95 -11.47 -4.98
N PHE A 243 -2.54 -12.60 -4.45
CA PHE A 243 -2.22 -12.76 -3.03
C PHE A 243 -0.71 -12.65 -2.85
N ALA A 244 -0.28 -12.07 -1.74
CA ALA A 244 1.13 -11.92 -1.45
C ALA A 244 1.46 -12.29 -0.01
N GLN A 245 2.59 -12.96 0.15
CA GLN A 245 3.21 -13.28 1.44
C GLN A 245 4.68 -12.91 1.38
N LEU A 246 5.31 -12.69 2.53
CA LEU A 246 6.77 -12.61 2.60
C LEU A 246 7.39 -13.99 2.36
N MET A 247 8.57 -14.02 1.73
CA MET A 247 9.35 -15.25 1.56
C MET A 247 9.68 -15.86 2.93
N GLY A 248 9.46 -17.17 3.07
CA GLY A 248 9.70 -17.92 4.32
C GLY A 248 8.57 -17.83 5.36
N MET A 249 7.38 -17.32 4.99
CA MET A 249 6.23 -17.20 5.88
C MET A 249 4.94 -17.67 5.21
N ALA A 250 4.09 -18.37 5.95
CA ALA A 250 2.76 -18.84 5.53
C ALA A 250 2.78 -19.61 4.19
N ASP A 251 3.71 -20.55 4.04
CA ASP A 251 3.85 -21.34 2.81
C ASP A 251 2.64 -22.26 2.57
N GLY A 252 2.03 -22.78 3.64
CA GLY A 252 0.77 -23.55 3.55
C GLY A 252 -0.36 -22.73 2.92
N LEU A 253 -0.52 -21.47 3.35
CA LEU A 253 -1.50 -20.54 2.76
C LEU A 253 -1.18 -20.27 1.29
N SER A 254 0.07 -19.97 0.96
CA SER A 254 0.49 -19.70 -0.41
C SER A 254 0.23 -20.88 -1.35
N LEU A 255 0.54 -22.11 -0.90
CA LEU A 255 0.29 -23.32 -1.67
C LEU A 255 -1.22 -23.58 -1.84
N GLY A 256 -2.01 -23.40 -0.77
CA GLY A 256 -3.47 -23.53 -0.82
C GLY A 256 -4.11 -22.57 -1.82
N LEU A 257 -3.71 -21.29 -1.78
CA LEU A 257 -4.20 -20.26 -2.72
C LEU A 257 -3.78 -20.56 -4.17
N ARG A 258 -2.54 -21.03 -4.38
CA ARG A 258 -2.10 -21.47 -5.72
C ARG A 258 -2.91 -22.64 -6.24
N ASN A 259 -3.15 -23.65 -5.42
CA ASN A 259 -3.94 -24.83 -5.78
C ASN A 259 -5.41 -24.47 -6.07
N ALA A 260 -5.94 -23.44 -5.40
CA ALA A 260 -7.26 -22.87 -5.69
C ALA A 260 -7.30 -22.09 -7.03
N GLY A 261 -6.15 -21.81 -7.64
CA GLY A 261 -6.02 -21.18 -8.96
C GLY A 261 -5.75 -19.67 -8.91
N PHE A 262 -5.36 -19.11 -7.77
CA PHE A 262 -5.05 -17.68 -7.64
C PHE A 262 -3.59 -17.35 -8.02
N GLN A 263 -3.36 -16.09 -8.38
CA GLN A 263 -1.99 -15.55 -8.45
C GLN A 263 -1.44 -15.37 -7.04
N VAL A 264 -0.24 -15.89 -6.79
CA VAL A 264 0.42 -15.80 -5.48
C VAL A 264 1.87 -15.39 -5.69
N SER A 265 2.31 -14.40 -4.93
CA SER A 265 3.69 -13.90 -4.94
C SER A 265 4.34 -14.00 -3.56
N LYS A 266 5.65 -14.24 -3.57
CA LYS A 266 6.51 -14.17 -2.40
C LYS A 266 7.38 -12.92 -2.48
N TYR A 267 7.18 -12.00 -1.54
CA TYR A 267 7.99 -10.80 -1.40
C TYR A 267 9.36 -11.17 -0.83
N LEU A 268 10.40 -10.87 -1.58
CA LEU A 268 11.79 -11.14 -1.22
C LEU A 268 12.57 -9.83 -1.18
N PRO A 269 13.07 -9.38 -0.01
CA PRO A 269 14.05 -8.31 0.04
C PRO A 269 15.36 -8.79 -0.62
N TYR A 270 15.96 -7.95 -1.46
CA TYR A 270 17.23 -8.22 -2.12
C TYR A 270 18.10 -6.96 -2.14
N GLY A 271 19.41 -7.12 -1.96
CA GLY A 271 20.36 -6.02 -1.82
C GLY A 271 21.51 -6.33 -0.83
N PRO A 272 22.41 -5.35 -0.61
CA PRO A 272 23.49 -5.47 0.37
C PRO A 272 22.95 -5.65 1.79
N VAL A 273 23.66 -6.43 2.61
CA VAL A 273 23.20 -6.81 3.96
C VAL A 273 22.95 -5.57 4.82
N GLU A 274 23.88 -4.62 4.80
CA GLU A 274 23.83 -3.34 5.51
C GLU A 274 22.55 -2.54 5.21
N HIS A 275 22.02 -2.61 3.99
CA HIS A 275 20.79 -1.93 3.60
C HIS A 275 19.53 -2.72 4.00
N ILE A 276 19.64 -4.04 4.20
CA ILE A 276 18.51 -4.91 4.56
C ILE A 276 18.39 -5.08 6.08
N ILE A 277 19.42 -4.80 6.89
CA ILE A 277 19.36 -4.91 8.36
C ILE A 277 18.11 -4.20 8.96
N PRO A 278 17.77 -2.95 8.60
CA PRO A 278 16.57 -2.30 9.14
C PRO A 278 15.27 -3.03 8.78
N TYR A 279 15.22 -3.65 7.59
CA TYR A 279 14.10 -4.50 7.20
C TYR A 279 14.03 -5.78 8.05
N LEU A 280 15.17 -6.46 8.29
CA LEU A 280 15.22 -7.68 9.10
C LEU A 280 14.81 -7.42 10.56
N ILE A 281 15.21 -6.28 11.13
CA ILE A 281 14.81 -5.90 12.49
C ILE A 281 13.29 -5.79 12.59
N ARG A 282 12.65 -5.04 11.68
CA ARG A 282 11.17 -4.91 11.64
C ARG A 282 10.48 -6.26 11.48
N ARG A 283 11.04 -7.16 10.66
CA ARG A 283 10.54 -8.53 10.51
C ARG A 283 10.68 -9.36 11.76
N ALA A 284 11.80 -9.24 12.47
CA ALA A 284 12.01 -9.92 13.75
C ALA A 284 11.00 -9.44 14.81
N GLU A 285 10.72 -8.13 14.85
CA GLU A 285 9.71 -7.56 15.75
C GLU A 285 8.29 -8.04 15.43
N GLU A 286 7.89 -8.05 14.16
CA GLU A 286 6.60 -8.60 13.71
C GLU A 286 6.48 -10.10 14.04
N ASN A 287 7.56 -10.86 13.82
CA ASN A 287 7.57 -12.30 14.08
C ASN A 287 7.58 -12.67 15.56
N ARG A 288 7.95 -11.75 16.47
CA ARG A 288 7.77 -11.99 17.91
C ARG A 288 6.30 -12.18 18.27
N GLY A 289 5.38 -11.52 17.56
CA GLY A 289 3.93 -11.74 17.69
C GLY A 289 3.43 -13.02 17.00
N LEU A 290 4.10 -13.49 15.94
CA LEU A 290 3.74 -14.66 15.12
C LEU A 290 4.33 -15.99 15.61
N LEU A 291 5.11 -16.01 16.68
CA LEU A 291 5.57 -17.28 17.28
C LEU A 291 4.40 -18.20 17.67
N SER A 292 3.17 -17.67 17.81
CA SER A 292 1.93 -18.44 17.93
C SER A 292 1.42 -19.07 16.61
N ALA A 293 1.63 -18.43 15.46
CA ALA A 293 1.16 -18.90 14.14
C ALA A 293 2.07 -20.00 13.55
N SER A 294 3.37 -19.99 13.88
CA SER A 294 4.34 -20.98 13.39
C SER A 294 4.03 -22.43 13.82
N ALA A 295 3.28 -22.62 14.91
CA ALA A 295 2.82 -23.92 15.36
C ALA A 295 1.76 -24.54 14.40
N PHE A 296 0.93 -23.71 13.77
CA PHE A 296 -0.13 -24.14 12.86
C PHE A 296 0.40 -24.54 11.48
N ASP A 297 1.40 -23.80 10.96
CA ASP A 297 2.06 -24.13 9.68
C ASP A 297 2.72 -25.53 9.72
N ARG A 298 3.23 -25.97 10.88
CA ARG A 298 3.78 -27.34 11.04
C ARG A 298 2.73 -28.45 11.01
N GLN A 299 1.47 -28.14 11.32
CA GLN A 299 0.37 -29.11 11.24
C GLN A 299 -0.13 -29.30 9.82
N LEU A 300 -0.13 -28.23 9.01
CA LEU A 300 -0.61 -28.26 7.62
C LEU A 300 0.38 -28.88 6.62
N LEU A 301 1.67 -28.97 7.00
CA LEU A 301 2.74 -29.57 6.19
C LEU A 301 2.98 -31.06 6.49
N ARG A 302 2.08 -31.72 7.24
CA ARG A 302 2.13 -33.16 7.53
C ARG A 302 1.11 -33.93 6.70
#